data_AF-T0I6W5-F1
#
_entry.id   AF-T0I6W5-F1
#
_cell.length_a   1.000
_cell.length_b   1.000
_cell.length_c   1.000
_cell.angle_alpha   90.00
_cell.angle_beta   90.00
_cell.angle_gamma   90.00
#
_symmetry.space_group_name_H-M   'P 1'
#
loop_
_entity.id
_entity.type
_entity.pdbx_description
1 polymer ?
#
loop_
_entity_poly.entity_id
_entity_poly.type
_entity_poly.pdbx_seq_one_letter_code
_entity_poly.pdbx_strand_id
1 'polypeptide(L)'
;MSTIPASTLHGDGSPERLAIDTIRTLSMDAVHAAKSGHIGTPMALAPVGYTLWSQFLRTDPDAPDWPNRDRFVLSVGHASMLLYSLLHLAAVKEIDKDGRLTGKPAVSLQDIKDFRQIGSKTPGHPEYRHTTGVETTTGPLGQGCGNSVGMAIAERWLAARYNRDGFPIFDHDVYCLAGDGCMMEGVASEAASLAGHLKLSNLCWIYDSNHVTIEGGTDLAFDEDVGQRFDAYGWHVIHVDDANDTKAIAAAIESFKATDDKPTLIVVHSIIGYGSSIAGTAKAHGEAMTGDDIRGTKKAYGWPEDSSFLVPAGVPEHFEGAIAGRGKPLRAEWLAMRERYAQAEPALAKELEAIFADRLPDGWDAAIPTFPADEKGIATRDAGGKVLNAIAPNLPWLVGGSADLAPSTKTLIEGAGSFQASNYAGRNLHFGVREHAMGSVVNGMALSHLRSYSAQSARSCDFGQVEERTLNA
;
A
#
# COMPACT_ATOMS: atom_id res chain seq x y z
N MET A 1 -3.67 32.27 16.38
CA MET A 1 -4.83 31.74 15.63
C MET A 1 -5.87 31.36 16.67
N SER A 2 -7.10 31.87 16.54
CA SER A 2 -8.19 31.53 17.47
C SER A 2 -8.53 30.05 17.29
N THR A 3 -8.33 29.24 18.33
CA THR A 3 -8.67 27.81 18.31
C THR A 3 -10.20 27.69 18.35
N ILE A 4 -10.80 27.23 17.26
CA ILE A 4 -12.23 26.93 17.21
C ILE A 4 -12.44 25.62 17.98
N PRO A 5 -13.22 25.60 19.08
CA PRO A 5 -13.47 24.37 19.82
C PRO A 5 -14.28 23.38 18.97
N ALA A 6 -13.90 22.09 19.02
CA ALA A 6 -14.62 20.98 18.37
C ALA A 6 -16.15 21.03 18.59
N SER A 7 -16.58 21.46 19.78
CA SER A 7 -17.99 21.58 20.17
C SER A 7 -18.81 22.63 19.41
N THR A 8 -18.17 23.45 18.56
CA THR A 8 -18.83 24.52 17.78
C THR A 8 -19.04 24.18 16.31
N LEU A 9 -18.59 23.00 15.87
CA LEU A 9 -18.75 22.50 14.51
C LEU A 9 -19.90 21.47 14.47
N HIS A 10 -20.82 21.59 13.50
CA HIS A 10 -22.09 20.83 13.49
C HIS A 10 -22.07 19.60 12.57
N GLY A 11 -22.38 18.44 13.16
CA GLY A 11 -22.58 17.14 12.53
C GLY A 11 -22.29 16.07 13.59
N ASP A 12 -23.27 15.79 14.47
CA ASP A 12 -23.20 15.05 15.76
C ASP A 12 -22.08 15.41 16.77
N GLY A 13 -21.05 16.14 16.36
CA GLY A 13 -19.93 16.61 17.18
C GLY A 13 -18.98 15.52 17.63
N SER A 14 -19.11 14.29 17.11
CA SER A 14 -18.25 13.19 17.49
C SER A 14 -16.80 13.45 17.05
N PRO A 15 -15.79 13.04 17.85
CA PRO A 15 -14.39 13.12 17.45
C PRO A 15 -14.10 12.41 16.12
N GLU A 16 -14.86 11.35 15.84
CA GLU A 16 -14.87 10.62 14.58
C GLU A 16 -15.30 11.48 13.41
N ARG A 17 -16.50 12.06 13.47
CA ARG A 17 -17.01 12.87 12.37
C ARG A 17 -16.12 14.09 12.12
N LEU A 18 -15.65 14.72 13.19
CA LEU A 18 -14.71 15.84 13.12
C LEU A 18 -13.39 15.46 12.43
N ALA A 19 -12.82 14.30 12.74
CA ALA A 19 -11.60 13.84 12.09
C ALA A 19 -11.81 13.55 10.60
N ILE A 20 -12.93 12.91 10.25
CA ILE A 20 -13.32 12.65 8.86
C ILE A 20 -13.46 13.97 8.08
N ASP A 21 -14.21 14.93 8.60
CA ASP A 21 -14.42 16.22 7.92
C ASP A 21 -13.14 17.08 7.92
N THR A 22 -12.22 16.90 8.88
CA THR A 22 -10.87 17.46 8.84
C THR A 22 -10.08 16.92 7.65
N ILE A 23 -10.09 15.60 7.42
CA ILE A 23 -9.43 14.98 6.25
C ILE A 23 -10.01 15.53 4.94
N ARG A 24 -11.34 15.62 4.85
CA ARG A 24 -12.04 16.18 3.67
C ARG A 24 -11.62 17.61 3.39
N THR A 25 -11.67 18.46 4.42
CA THR A 25 -11.41 19.90 4.27
C THR A 25 -9.93 20.22 4.05
N LEU A 26 -9.00 19.50 4.67
CA LEU A 26 -7.57 19.60 4.34
C LEU A 26 -7.30 19.23 2.89
N SER A 27 -7.96 18.18 2.39
CA SER A 27 -7.83 17.76 0.98
C SER A 27 -8.36 18.82 0.01
N MET A 28 -9.54 19.39 0.28
CA MET A 28 -10.10 20.49 -0.50
C MET A 28 -9.19 21.72 -0.51
N ASP A 29 -8.74 22.15 0.67
CA ASP A 29 -7.94 23.37 0.82
C ASP A 29 -6.57 23.25 0.17
N ALA A 30 -5.91 22.11 0.29
CA ALA A 30 -4.60 21.87 -0.32
C ALA A 30 -4.67 21.87 -1.84
N VAL A 31 -5.64 21.17 -2.44
CA VAL A 31 -5.83 21.15 -3.90
C VAL A 31 -6.20 22.53 -4.42
N HIS A 32 -7.05 23.27 -3.72
CA HIS A 32 -7.42 24.62 -4.09
C HIS A 32 -6.23 25.59 -4.03
N ALA A 33 -5.41 25.51 -2.97
CA ALA A 33 -4.21 26.34 -2.83
C ALA A 33 -3.17 26.02 -3.92
N ALA A 34 -2.99 24.73 -4.25
CA ALA A 34 -2.10 24.28 -5.31
C ALA A 34 -2.64 24.59 -6.72
N LYS A 35 -3.95 24.85 -6.85
CA LYS A 35 -4.67 24.96 -8.14
C LYS A 35 -4.48 23.71 -9.01
N SER A 36 -4.26 22.56 -8.39
CA SER A 36 -3.91 21.30 -9.04
C SER A 36 -4.14 20.15 -8.07
N GLY A 37 -4.69 19.03 -8.56
CA GLY A 37 -4.91 17.81 -7.79
C GLY A 37 -6.35 17.31 -7.81
N HIS A 38 -6.60 16.23 -7.08
CA HIS A 38 -7.87 15.51 -7.10
C HIS A 38 -8.58 15.64 -5.76
N ILE A 39 -9.83 16.11 -5.79
CA ILE A 39 -10.57 16.44 -4.56
C ILE A 39 -11.59 15.35 -4.24
N GLY A 40 -12.26 14.81 -5.26
CA GLY A 40 -13.44 13.98 -5.06
C GLY A 40 -13.18 12.66 -4.33
N THR A 41 -12.16 11.91 -4.75
CA THR A 41 -11.81 10.62 -4.12
C THR A 41 -11.34 10.79 -2.67
N PRO A 42 -10.43 11.73 -2.32
CA PRO A 42 -10.11 12.00 -0.91
C PRO A 42 -11.33 12.34 -0.05
N MET A 43 -12.29 13.09 -0.59
CA MET A 43 -13.51 13.42 0.16
C MET A 43 -14.39 12.20 0.43
N ALA A 44 -14.55 11.35 -0.58
CA ALA A 44 -15.38 10.15 -0.52
C ALA A 44 -14.80 9.10 0.42
N LEU A 45 -13.48 8.88 0.38
CA LEU A 45 -12.78 7.86 1.15
C LEU A 45 -12.26 8.32 2.52
N ALA A 46 -12.51 9.56 2.92
CA ALA A 46 -12.14 10.04 4.25
C ALA A 46 -12.66 9.15 5.41
N PRO A 47 -13.92 8.66 5.41
CA PRO A 47 -14.40 7.77 6.47
C PRO A 47 -13.76 6.37 6.41
N VAL A 48 -13.47 5.86 5.21
CA VAL A 48 -12.75 4.59 5.02
C VAL A 48 -11.32 4.68 5.57
N GLY A 49 -10.59 5.72 5.17
CA GLY A 49 -9.24 5.98 5.66
C GLY A 49 -9.21 6.20 7.17
N TYR A 50 -10.15 6.99 7.70
CA TYR A 50 -10.31 7.19 9.14
C TYR A 50 -10.53 5.86 9.87
N THR A 51 -11.51 5.07 9.43
CA THR A 51 -11.89 3.81 10.09
C THR A 51 -10.71 2.84 10.09
N LEU A 52 -10.10 2.60 8.92
CA LEU A 52 -8.95 1.70 8.81
C LEU A 52 -7.79 2.14 9.71
N TRP A 53 -7.35 3.39 9.61
CA TRP A 53 -6.19 3.87 10.36
C TRP A 53 -6.47 3.94 11.87
N SER A 54 -7.60 4.55 12.25
CA SER A 54 -7.92 4.78 13.66
C SER A 54 -8.42 3.55 14.39
N GLN A 55 -8.84 2.47 13.72
CA GLN A 55 -9.41 1.27 14.36
C GLN A 55 -8.64 -0.04 14.12
N PHE A 56 -7.98 -0.21 12.96
CA PHE A 56 -7.44 -1.52 12.56
C PHE A 56 -5.94 -1.52 12.26
N LEU A 57 -5.44 -0.51 11.54
CA LEU A 57 -4.07 -0.50 11.02
C LEU A 57 -3.05 -0.59 12.17
N ARG A 58 -2.28 -1.67 12.18
CA ARG A 58 -1.20 -1.89 13.14
C ARG A 58 0.02 -1.11 12.72
N THR A 59 0.16 0.10 13.24
CA THR A 59 1.32 0.96 12.99
C THR A 59 1.67 1.77 14.23
N ASP A 60 2.92 2.20 14.33
CA ASP A 60 3.38 3.08 15.40
C ASP A 60 3.95 4.36 14.77
N PRO A 61 3.31 5.53 14.98
CA PRO A 61 3.78 6.80 14.42
C PRO A 61 5.24 7.15 14.78
N ASP A 62 5.75 6.64 15.90
CA ASP A 62 7.13 6.89 16.34
C ASP A 62 8.16 5.90 15.75
N ALA A 63 7.72 4.84 15.05
CA ALA A 63 8.60 3.97 14.26
C ALA A 63 7.86 3.50 12.99
N PRO A 64 7.71 4.39 12.00
CA PRO A 64 7.03 4.05 10.74
C PRO A 64 7.79 3.04 9.90
N ASP A 65 9.03 2.71 10.26
CA ASP A 65 9.84 1.65 9.68
C ASP A 65 9.74 0.31 10.43
N TRP A 66 8.89 0.19 11.47
CA TRP A 66 8.68 -1.06 12.21
C TRP A 66 8.41 -2.23 11.23
N PRO A 67 9.27 -3.27 11.19
CA PRO A 67 9.16 -4.29 10.14
C PRO A 67 7.85 -5.07 10.11
N ASN A 68 7.22 -5.28 11.28
CA ASN A 68 5.97 -6.02 11.39
C ASN A 68 4.72 -5.13 11.53
N ARG A 69 4.79 -3.84 11.15
CA ARG A 69 3.59 -3.01 10.97
C ARG A 69 2.73 -3.53 9.80
N ASP A 70 1.44 -3.27 9.82
CA ASP A 70 0.60 -3.45 8.63
C ASP A 70 1.04 -2.50 7.51
N ARG A 71 0.86 -2.92 6.26
CA ARG A 71 1.19 -2.12 5.08
C ARG A 71 -0.07 -1.46 4.54
N PHE A 72 0.01 -0.18 4.19
CA PHE A 72 -1.08 0.56 3.56
C PHE A 72 -0.65 1.11 2.20
N VAL A 73 -1.29 0.62 1.12
CA VAL A 73 -1.03 1.03 -0.25
C VAL A 73 -2.20 1.83 -0.80
N LEU A 74 -1.95 3.06 -1.24
CA LEU A 74 -2.94 3.88 -1.94
C LEU A 74 -2.81 3.66 -3.46
N SER A 75 -3.41 2.60 -4.02
CA SER A 75 -3.32 2.34 -5.46
C SER A 75 -4.02 3.40 -6.30
N VAL A 76 -5.07 4.03 -5.77
CA VAL A 76 -5.64 5.29 -6.28
C VAL A 76 -4.72 6.47 -5.94
N GLY A 77 -3.49 6.45 -6.44
CA GLY A 77 -2.44 7.41 -6.08
C GLY A 77 -2.84 8.86 -6.31
N HIS A 78 -3.79 9.13 -7.22
CA HIS A 78 -4.32 10.46 -7.48
C HIS A 78 -4.99 11.08 -6.24
N ALA A 79 -5.50 10.25 -5.32
CA ALA A 79 -6.08 10.63 -4.03
C ALA A 79 -5.02 10.92 -2.95
N SER A 80 -3.81 11.35 -3.33
CA SER A 80 -2.65 11.55 -2.46
C SER A 80 -2.92 12.40 -1.21
N MET A 81 -3.79 13.41 -1.31
CA MET A 81 -4.18 14.24 -0.17
C MET A 81 -4.93 13.49 0.95
N LEU A 82 -5.60 12.37 0.63
CA LEU A 82 -6.13 11.47 1.66
C LEU A 82 -4.99 10.92 2.51
N LEU A 83 -3.97 10.34 1.87
CA LEU A 83 -2.82 9.75 2.56
C LEU A 83 -2.03 10.82 3.33
N TYR A 84 -1.78 11.99 2.75
CA TYR A 84 -1.06 13.06 3.45
C TYR A 84 -1.83 13.60 4.66
N SER A 85 -3.16 13.70 4.56
CA SER A 85 -4.01 14.08 5.71
C SER A 85 -3.97 13.01 6.81
N LEU A 86 -4.03 11.72 6.45
CA LEU A 86 -3.91 10.62 7.40
C LEU A 86 -2.54 10.60 8.10
N LEU A 87 -1.45 10.74 7.35
CA LEU A 87 -0.08 10.82 7.89
C LEU A 87 0.09 12.03 8.83
N HIS A 88 -0.48 13.17 8.46
CA HIS A 88 -0.45 14.38 9.26
C HIS A 88 -1.20 14.20 10.59
N LEU A 89 -2.44 13.72 10.54
CA LEU A 89 -3.25 13.54 11.74
C LEU A 89 -2.74 12.39 12.62
N ALA A 90 -2.13 11.37 12.03
CA ALA A 90 -1.49 10.28 12.76
C ALA A 90 -0.17 10.70 13.42
N ALA A 91 0.32 11.92 13.15
CA ALA A 91 1.56 12.47 13.66
C ALA A 91 2.80 11.58 13.41
N VAL A 92 2.81 10.87 12.27
CA VAL A 92 3.91 9.98 11.87
C VAL A 92 5.23 10.75 11.90
N LYS A 93 6.28 10.19 12.49
CA LYS A 93 7.60 10.81 12.56
C LYS A 93 8.36 10.61 11.27
N GLU A 94 9.03 11.67 10.83
CA GLU A 94 9.88 11.60 9.66
C GLU A 94 11.13 10.77 9.94
N ILE A 95 11.49 9.95 8.95
CA ILE A 95 12.75 9.23 8.87
C ILE A 95 13.56 9.81 7.71
N ASP A 96 14.83 10.10 7.95
CA ASP A 96 15.76 10.56 6.91
C ASP A 96 16.21 9.43 5.97
N LYS A 97 16.97 9.79 4.94
CA LYS A 97 17.51 8.83 3.95
C LYS A 97 18.41 7.74 4.54
N ASP A 98 18.93 7.93 5.75
CA ASP A 98 19.81 6.98 6.44
C ASP A 98 19.02 6.11 7.45
N GLY A 99 17.69 6.24 7.50
CA GLY A 99 16.83 5.48 8.41
C GLY A 99 16.75 6.07 9.82
N ARG A 100 17.13 7.34 10.04
CA ARG A 100 17.10 7.97 11.37
C ARG A 100 15.88 8.87 11.55
N LEU A 101 15.26 8.82 12.72
CA LEU A 101 14.20 9.76 13.10
C LEU A 101 14.74 11.20 13.14
N THR A 102 14.06 12.13 12.46
CA THR A 102 14.47 13.54 12.42
C THR A 102 13.89 14.36 13.57
N GLY A 103 12.90 13.81 14.29
CA GLY A 103 12.11 14.50 15.30
C GLY A 103 11.01 15.43 14.74
N LYS A 104 10.88 15.51 13.40
CA LYS A 104 9.81 16.26 12.72
C LYS A 104 8.66 15.32 12.34
N PRO A 105 7.44 15.86 12.11
CA PRO A 105 6.41 15.08 11.45
C PRO A 105 6.81 14.74 10.01
N ALA A 106 6.41 13.56 9.56
CA ALA A 106 6.51 13.10 8.17
C ALA A 106 5.76 14.07 7.24
N VAL A 107 4.56 14.48 7.66
CA VAL A 107 3.74 15.50 6.99
C VAL A 107 3.25 16.50 8.03
N SER A 108 3.75 17.74 7.98
CA SER A 108 3.23 18.86 8.77
C SER A 108 2.06 19.55 8.06
N LEU A 109 1.34 20.40 8.78
CA LEU A 109 0.31 21.26 8.17
C LEU A 109 0.92 22.21 7.14
N GLN A 110 2.18 22.60 7.31
CA GLN A 110 2.88 23.42 6.31
C GLN A 110 3.15 22.61 5.04
N ASP A 111 3.58 21.35 5.17
CA ASP A 111 3.76 20.47 4.01
C ASP A 111 2.44 20.31 3.24
N ILE A 112 1.30 20.12 3.93
CA ILE A 112 -0.03 20.11 3.29
C ILE A 112 -0.34 21.42 2.53
N LYS A 113 0.03 22.58 3.07
CA LYS A 113 -0.12 23.87 2.35
C LYS A 113 0.77 23.98 1.13
N ASP A 114 1.90 23.30 1.15
CA ASP A 114 2.88 23.23 0.07
C ASP A 114 2.62 22.04 -0.88
N PHE A 115 1.41 21.46 -0.87
CA PHE A 115 1.00 20.39 -1.77
C PHE A 115 1.31 20.73 -3.24
N ARG A 116 1.92 19.76 -3.95
CA ARG A 116 2.36 19.89 -5.35
C ARG A 116 3.36 21.03 -5.63
N GLN A 117 3.95 21.65 -4.61
CA GLN A 117 4.99 22.64 -4.81
C GLN A 117 6.37 21.98 -4.99
N ILE A 118 7.26 22.64 -5.72
CA ILE A 118 8.62 22.15 -5.98
C ILE A 118 9.35 21.91 -4.65
N GLY A 119 9.87 20.70 -4.46
CA GLY A 119 10.62 20.32 -3.26
C GLY A 119 9.76 20.06 -2.02
N SER A 120 8.42 20.11 -2.13
CA SER A 120 7.52 19.74 -1.04
C SER A 120 7.59 18.24 -0.74
N LYS A 121 7.25 17.86 0.49
CA LYS A 121 7.10 16.45 0.92
C LYS A 121 5.76 15.83 0.53
N THR A 122 4.93 16.57 -0.20
CA THR A 122 3.57 16.19 -0.58
C THR A 122 3.41 16.36 -2.09
N PRO A 123 4.12 15.53 -2.89
CA PRO A 123 4.02 15.54 -4.35
C PRO A 123 2.61 15.13 -4.82
N GLY A 124 2.32 15.37 -6.10
CA GLY A 124 0.98 15.18 -6.66
C GLY A 124 0.44 13.76 -6.59
N HIS A 125 1.34 12.78 -6.57
CA HIS A 125 1.11 11.36 -6.31
C HIS A 125 2.10 10.88 -5.23
N PRO A 126 1.79 9.84 -4.43
CA PRO A 126 2.67 9.37 -3.37
C PRO A 126 3.99 8.84 -3.92
N GLU A 127 5.11 9.26 -3.33
CA GLU A 127 6.46 8.84 -3.72
C GLU A 127 7.19 8.17 -2.55
N TYR A 128 7.55 6.89 -2.73
CA TYR A 128 8.33 6.12 -1.75
C TYR A 128 9.68 6.79 -1.48
N ARG A 129 10.10 6.81 -0.21
CA ARG A 129 11.30 7.50 0.32
C ARG A 129 11.32 9.03 0.21
N HIS A 130 10.37 9.64 -0.52
CA HIS A 130 10.20 11.09 -0.52
C HIS A 130 9.33 11.56 0.64
N THR A 131 8.30 10.77 0.98
CA THR A 131 7.41 11.02 2.12
C THR A 131 7.41 9.81 3.05
N THR A 132 7.80 9.97 4.31
CA THR A 132 7.75 8.87 5.30
C THR A 132 6.30 8.41 5.51
N GLY A 133 6.08 7.09 5.53
CA GLY A 133 4.75 6.48 5.63
C GLY A 133 4.07 6.21 4.27
N VAL A 134 4.70 6.58 3.15
CA VAL A 134 4.32 6.09 1.82
C VAL A 134 5.03 4.77 1.56
N GLU A 135 4.27 3.68 1.45
CA GLU A 135 4.81 2.32 1.28
C GLU A 135 5.37 2.04 -0.12
N THR A 136 4.77 2.62 -1.16
CA THR A 136 5.19 2.45 -2.56
C THR A 136 4.82 3.69 -3.36
N THR A 137 5.58 3.98 -4.41
CA THR A 137 5.21 5.02 -5.37
C THR A 137 3.99 4.53 -6.16
N THR A 138 2.94 5.35 -6.19
CA THR A 138 1.69 5.07 -6.93
C THR A 138 1.31 6.29 -7.76
N GLY A 139 0.35 6.15 -8.66
CA GLY A 139 0.00 7.16 -9.67
C GLY A 139 -0.41 6.45 -10.96
N PRO A 140 0.48 5.62 -11.55
CA PRO A 140 0.09 4.65 -12.56
C PRO A 140 -0.90 3.64 -11.95
N LEU A 141 -2.12 3.62 -12.48
CA LEU A 141 -3.23 2.81 -11.95
C LEU A 141 -2.91 1.31 -12.04
N GLY A 142 -3.49 0.52 -11.13
CA GLY A 142 -3.28 -0.93 -11.04
C GLY A 142 -1.93 -1.37 -10.46
N GLN A 143 -0.86 -0.55 -10.54
CA GLN A 143 0.47 -0.91 -10.01
C GLN A 143 0.49 -1.12 -8.50
N GLY A 144 -0.18 -0.23 -7.76
CA GLY A 144 -0.29 -0.35 -6.29
C GLY A 144 -0.98 -1.64 -5.87
N CYS A 145 -1.97 -2.10 -6.64
CA CYS A 145 -2.62 -3.40 -6.44
C CYS A 145 -1.58 -4.54 -6.57
N GLY A 146 -0.78 -4.55 -7.63
CA GLY A 146 0.31 -5.52 -7.80
C GLY A 146 1.40 -5.44 -6.72
N ASN A 147 1.78 -4.23 -6.28
CA ASN A 147 2.74 -4.06 -5.18
C ASN A 147 2.20 -4.64 -3.87
N SER A 148 0.91 -4.44 -3.57
CA SER A 148 0.29 -4.99 -2.36
C SER A 148 0.32 -6.53 -2.32
N VAL A 149 0.11 -7.19 -3.47
CA VAL A 149 0.28 -8.65 -3.59
C VAL A 149 1.71 -9.07 -3.29
N GLY A 150 2.71 -8.32 -3.78
CA GLY A 150 4.12 -8.55 -3.46
C GLY A 150 4.45 -8.39 -1.98
N MET A 151 3.88 -7.39 -1.32
CA MET A 151 4.03 -7.20 0.14
C MET A 151 3.40 -8.37 0.90
N ALA A 152 2.22 -8.84 0.50
CA ALA A 152 1.54 -9.97 1.13
C ALA A 152 2.30 -11.29 0.95
N ILE A 153 2.86 -11.53 -0.25
CA ILE A 153 3.77 -12.67 -0.51
C ILE A 153 5.01 -12.60 0.38
N ALA A 154 5.60 -11.41 0.53
CA ALA A 154 6.78 -11.23 1.35
C ALA A 154 6.52 -11.53 2.82
N GLU A 155 5.40 -11.06 3.37
CA GLU A 155 4.98 -11.41 4.73
C GLU A 155 4.86 -12.92 4.89
N ARG A 156 4.13 -13.61 4.00
CA ARG A 156 3.92 -15.06 4.09
C ARG A 156 5.23 -15.84 4.02
N TRP A 157 6.17 -15.40 3.19
CA TRP A 157 7.50 -16.00 3.12
C TRP A 157 8.33 -15.75 4.39
N LEU A 158 8.33 -14.50 4.88
CA LEU A 158 9.04 -14.12 6.11
C LEU A 158 8.49 -14.88 7.32
N ALA A 159 7.17 -14.97 7.46
CA ALA A 159 6.50 -15.75 8.49
C ALA A 159 6.87 -17.24 8.40
N ALA A 160 6.77 -17.85 7.22
CA ALA A 160 7.12 -19.26 7.03
C ALA A 160 8.58 -19.59 7.35
N ARG A 161 9.50 -18.64 7.14
CA ARG A 161 10.92 -18.83 7.44
C ARG A 161 11.26 -18.58 8.91
N TYR A 162 10.73 -17.49 9.48
CA TYR A 162 11.23 -16.92 10.73
C TYR A 162 10.28 -17.08 11.93
N ASN A 163 9.01 -17.42 11.72
CA ASN A 163 8.14 -17.73 12.85
C ASN A 163 8.53 -19.08 13.46
N ARG A 164 8.43 -19.18 14.79
CA ARG A 164 8.61 -20.41 15.58
C ARG A 164 7.51 -20.49 16.62
N ASP A 165 7.37 -21.64 17.26
CA ASP A 165 6.43 -21.81 18.36
C ASP A 165 6.71 -20.76 19.46
N GLY A 166 5.71 -19.93 19.77
CA GLY A 166 5.83 -18.81 20.71
C GLY A 166 6.54 -17.57 20.17
N PHE A 167 6.90 -17.54 18.88
CA PHE A 167 7.57 -16.41 18.22
C PHE A 167 6.92 -16.09 16.85
N PRO A 168 5.72 -15.47 16.83
CA PRO A 168 5.15 -14.88 15.61
C PRO A 168 5.89 -13.58 15.24
N ILE A 169 7.08 -13.70 14.65
CA ILE A 169 7.90 -12.55 14.26
C ILE A 169 7.22 -11.73 13.14
N PHE A 170 6.53 -12.40 12.23
CA PHE A 170 5.73 -11.76 11.18
C PHE A 170 4.31 -12.31 11.15
N ASP A 171 3.34 -11.40 11.14
CA ASP A 171 1.90 -11.70 11.14
C ASP A 171 1.08 -10.46 10.72
N HIS A 172 1.66 -9.57 9.90
CA HIS A 172 1.02 -8.31 9.52
C HIS A 172 0.11 -8.45 8.31
N ASP A 173 -0.84 -7.53 8.22
CA ASP A 173 -1.75 -7.43 7.09
C ASP A 173 -1.28 -6.38 6.08
N VAL A 174 -1.80 -6.50 4.86
CA VAL A 174 -1.61 -5.57 3.76
C VAL A 174 -2.96 -5.07 3.29
N TYR A 175 -3.16 -3.75 3.38
CA TYR A 175 -4.35 -3.07 2.91
C TYR A 175 -4.04 -2.28 1.64
N CYS A 176 -4.91 -2.37 0.63
CA CYS A 176 -4.81 -1.60 -0.59
C CYS A 176 -6.11 -0.85 -0.87
N LEU A 177 -6.06 0.48 -1.00
CA LEU A 177 -7.17 1.26 -1.54
C LEU A 177 -7.07 1.33 -3.06
N ALA A 178 -8.11 0.89 -3.74
CA ALA A 178 -8.22 0.89 -5.19
C ALA A 178 -9.53 1.57 -5.63
N GLY A 179 -9.66 1.86 -6.92
CA GLY A 179 -10.85 2.48 -7.52
C GLY A 179 -11.09 1.91 -8.91
N ASP A 180 -12.10 2.43 -9.60
CA ASP A 180 -12.55 1.91 -10.92
C ASP A 180 -11.40 1.79 -11.92
N GLY A 181 -10.57 2.84 -12.03
CA GLY A 181 -9.42 2.84 -12.93
C GLY A 181 -8.41 1.74 -12.62
N CYS A 182 -8.21 1.37 -11.34
CA CYS A 182 -7.37 0.23 -10.99
C CYS A 182 -8.03 -1.10 -11.40
N MET A 183 -9.35 -1.21 -11.31
CA MET A 183 -10.08 -2.45 -11.65
C MET A 183 -10.17 -2.71 -13.15
N MET A 184 -10.04 -1.66 -13.97
CA MET A 184 -9.93 -1.75 -15.43
C MET A 184 -8.55 -2.19 -15.91
N GLU A 185 -7.50 -1.92 -15.12
CA GLU A 185 -6.13 -2.20 -15.51
C GLU A 185 -5.82 -3.71 -15.50
N GLY A 186 -5.24 -4.20 -16.61
CA GLY A 186 -4.93 -5.62 -16.78
C GLY A 186 -3.97 -6.15 -15.70
N VAL A 187 -3.01 -5.33 -15.28
CA VAL A 187 -2.05 -5.66 -14.21
C VAL A 187 -2.73 -5.98 -12.87
N ALA A 188 -3.83 -5.31 -12.55
CA ALA A 188 -4.59 -5.58 -11.32
C ALA A 188 -5.32 -6.91 -11.41
N SER A 189 -5.87 -7.25 -12.59
CA SER A 189 -6.51 -8.55 -12.83
C SER A 189 -5.52 -9.71 -12.75
N GLU A 190 -4.33 -9.55 -13.34
CA GLU A 190 -3.24 -10.50 -13.21
C GLU A 190 -2.83 -10.72 -11.75
N ALA A 191 -2.63 -9.63 -11.01
CA ALA A 191 -2.26 -9.67 -9.60
C ALA A 191 -3.36 -10.29 -8.72
N ALA A 192 -4.62 -9.94 -8.94
CA ALA A 192 -5.76 -10.49 -8.21
C ALA A 192 -5.91 -11.99 -8.43
N SER A 193 -5.77 -12.45 -9.68
CA SER A 193 -5.77 -13.87 -10.03
C SER A 193 -4.63 -14.62 -9.33
N LEU A 194 -3.42 -14.05 -9.29
CA LEU A 194 -2.28 -14.65 -8.58
C LEU A 194 -2.50 -14.71 -7.06
N ALA A 195 -3.00 -13.65 -6.45
CA ALA A 195 -3.26 -13.59 -5.02
C ALA A 195 -4.32 -14.59 -4.55
N GLY A 196 -5.39 -14.76 -5.34
CA GLY A 196 -6.42 -15.76 -5.11
C GLY A 196 -5.88 -17.19 -5.20
N HIS A 197 -5.10 -17.49 -6.25
CA HIS A 197 -4.39 -18.78 -6.38
C HIS A 197 -3.48 -19.09 -5.19
N LEU A 198 -2.77 -18.06 -4.69
CA LEU A 198 -1.85 -18.18 -3.55
C LEU A 198 -2.54 -18.13 -2.19
N LYS A 199 -3.86 -17.91 -2.12
CA LYS A 199 -4.63 -17.85 -0.87
C LYS A 199 -4.08 -16.84 0.15
N LEU A 200 -3.72 -15.64 -0.30
CA LEU A 200 -3.10 -14.61 0.54
C LEU A 200 -4.10 -13.97 1.50
N SER A 201 -4.43 -14.65 2.60
CA SER A 201 -5.41 -14.19 3.59
C SER A 201 -5.00 -12.96 4.40
N ASN A 202 -3.75 -12.52 4.32
CA ASN A 202 -3.28 -11.26 4.89
C ASN A 202 -3.46 -10.06 3.94
N LEU A 203 -4.15 -10.22 2.81
CA LEU A 203 -4.37 -9.17 1.82
C LEU A 203 -5.84 -8.73 1.79
N CYS A 204 -6.06 -7.44 2.03
CA CYS A 204 -7.37 -6.79 1.91
C CYS A 204 -7.32 -5.67 0.87
N TRP A 205 -8.09 -5.79 -0.20
CA TRP A 205 -8.36 -4.67 -1.11
C TRP A 205 -9.67 -4.01 -0.72
N ILE A 206 -9.67 -2.69 -0.64
CA ILE A 206 -10.87 -1.88 -0.44
C ILE A 206 -11.05 -1.07 -1.72
N TYR A 207 -12.10 -1.39 -2.45
CA TYR A 207 -12.42 -0.82 -3.75
C TYR A 207 -13.47 0.28 -3.60
N ASP A 208 -13.06 1.51 -3.91
CA ASP A 208 -13.94 2.66 -4.08
C ASP A 208 -14.78 2.51 -5.36
N SER A 209 -15.99 1.94 -5.21
CA SER A 209 -16.95 1.77 -6.29
C SER A 209 -17.88 2.99 -6.32
N ASN A 210 -17.42 4.08 -6.93
CA ASN A 210 -18.15 5.34 -6.99
C ASN A 210 -18.83 5.59 -8.35
N HIS A 211 -18.64 4.67 -9.31
CA HIS A 211 -19.22 4.68 -10.65
C HIS A 211 -18.81 5.88 -11.51
N VAL A 212 -17.66 6.51 -11.23
CA VAL A 212 -17.16 7.68 -11.96
C VAL A 212 -15.68 7.50 -12.33
N THR A 213 -15.36 7.77 -13.59
CA THR A 213 -14.00 7.90 -14.11
C THR A 213 -13.74 9.34 -14.59
N ILE A 214 -12.56 9.58 -15.18
CA ILE A 214 -12.20 10.90 -15.74
C ILE A 214 -13.19 11.34 -16.81
N GLU A 215 -13.65 10.43 -17.67
CA GLU A 215 -14.48 10.78 -18.84
C GLU A 215 -15.98 10.86 -18.53
N GLY A 216 -16.44 10.34 -17.39
CA GLY A 216 -17.87 10.27 -17.09
C GLY A 216 -18.23 9.15 -16.12
N GLY A 217 -19.44 8.65 -16.27
CA GLY A 217 -19.88 7.45 -15.56
C GLY A 217 -19.11 6.21 -16.03
N THR A 218 -18.95 5.21 -15.14
CA THR A 218 -18.28 3.96 -15.51
C THR A 218 -19.05 3.19 -16.58
N ASP A 219 -20.37 3.39 -16.72
CA ASP A 219 -21.22 2.77 -17.75
C ASP A 219 -20.77 3.03 -19.20
N LEU A 220 -19.91 4.03 -19.41
CA LEU A 220 -19.29 4.31 -20.72
C LEU A 220 -18.31 3.21 -21.16
N ALA A 221 -17.62 2.54 -20.24
CA ALA A 221 -16.52 1.63 -20.55
C ALA A 221 -16.27 0.49 -19.53
N PHE A 222 -17.05 0.43 -18.45
CA PHE A 222 -16.84 -0.48 -17.33
C PHE A 222 -18.16 -0.80 -16.61
N ASP A 223 -18.83 -1.85 -17.08
CA ASP A 223 -20.15 -2.32 -16.63
C ASP A 223 -20.13 -3.79 -16.16
N GLU A 224 -18.94 -4.36 -15.94
CA GLU A 224 -18.78 -5.71 -15.41
C GLU A 224 -19.09 -5.81 -13.91
N ASP A 225 -19.42 -7.02 -13.46
CA ASP A 225 -19.55 -7.31 -12.03
C ASP A 225 -18.17 -7.65 -11.45
N VAL A 226 -17.54 -6.62 -10.86
CA VAL A 226 -16.23 -6.75 -10.20
C VAL A 226 -16.27 -7.75 -9.06
N GLY A 227 -17.35 -7.79 -8.29
CA GLY A 227 -17.52 -8.73 -7.19
C GLY A 227 -17.49 -10.18 -7.68
N GLN A 228 -18.27 -10.49 -8.72
CA GLN A 228 -18.27 -11.83 -9.34
C GLN A 228 -16.92 -12.18 -9.97
N ARG A 229 -16.22 -11.23 -10.60
CA ARG A 229 -14.87 -11.47 -11.14
C ARG A 229 -13.88 -11.84 -10.02
N PHE A 230 -13.95 -11.18 -8.87
CA PHE A 230 -13.08 -11.50 -7.73
C PHE A 230 -13.45 -12.80 -7.03
N ASP A 231 -14.74 -13.12 -6.90
CA ASP A 231 -15.20 -14.42 -6.43
C ASP A 231 -14.67 -15.55 -7.34
N ALA A 232 -14.68 -15.34 -8.66
CA ALA A 232 -14.09 -16.27 -9.63
C ALA A 232 -12.56 -16.42 -9.50
N TYR A 233 -11.85 -15.39 -9.01
CA TYR A 233 -10.43 -15.51 -8.64
C TYR A 233 -10.21 -16.22 -7.29
N GLY A 234 -11.26 -16.47 -6.51
CA GLY A 234 -11.19 -17.11 -5.20
C GLY A 234 -11.03 -16.15 -4.03
N TRP A 235 -11.47 -14.90 -4.18
CA TRP A 235 -11.46 -13.89 -3.11
C TRP A 235 -12.71 -13.98 -2.24
N HIS A 236 -12.60 -13.56 -0.97
CA HIS A 236 -13.76 -13.24 -0.14
C HIS A 236 -14.29 -11.86 -0.53
N VAL A 237 -15.55 -11.74 -0.94
CA VAL A 237 -16.12 -10.47 -1.41
C VAL A 237 -17.16 -9.97 -0.43
N ILE A 238 -17.01 -8.71 0.00
CA ILE A 238 -17.90 -8.04 0.94
C ILE A 238 -18.37 -6.73 0.30
N HIS A 239 -19.64 -6.41 0.44
CA HIS A 239 -20.20 -5.12 -0.01
C HIS A 239 -20.52 -4.23 1.19
N VAL A 240 -20.17 -2.95 1.06
CA VAL A 240 -20.54 -1.87 1.97
C VAL A 240 -21.27 -0.81 1.16
N ASP A 241 -22.55 -0.61 1.45
CA ASP A 241 -23.45 0.22 0.63
C ASP A 241 -23.22 1.74 0.79
N ASP A 242 -22.54 2.18 1.86
CA ASP A 242 -22.25 3.59 2.10
C ASP A 242 -20.85 3.76 2.72
N ALA A 243 -19.96 4.43 2.00
CA ALA A 243 -18.64 4.81 2.47
C ALA A 243 -18.65 5.69 3.73
N ASN A 244 -19.78 6.30 4.12
CA ASN A 244 -19.92 7.05 5.37
C ASN A 244 -20.33 6.20 6.57
N ASP A 245 -20.77 4.94 6.36
CA ASP A 245 -21.08 4.03 7.44
C ASP A 245 -19.80 3.35 7.96
N THR A 246 -19.14 4.05 8.88
CA THR A 246 -17.90 3.60 9.51
C THR A 246 -18.08 2.31 10.32
N LYS A 247 -19.30 2.00 10.77
CA LYS A 247 -19.59 0.73 11.45
C LYS A 247 -19.65 -0.41 10.45
N ALA A 248 -20.27 -0.21 9.29
CA ALA A 248 -20.26 -1.20 8.21
C ALA A 248 -18.84 -1.44 7.68
N ILE A 249 -18.04 -0.37 7.52
CA ILE A 249 -16.62 -0.49 7.14
C ILE A 249 -15.85 -1.29 8.19
N ALA A 250 -16.04 -0.98 9.48
CA ALA A 250 -15.40 -1.71 10.57
C ALA A 250 -15.78 -3.20 10.55
N ALA A 251 -17.06 -3.52 10.40
CA ALA A 251 -17.53 -4.90 10.32
C ALA A 251 -16.96 -5.65 9.09
N ALA A 252 -16.79 -4.97 7.95
CA ALA A 252 -16.18 -5.56 6.77
C ALA A 252 -14.68 -5.86 7.00
N ILE A 253 -13.94 -4.95 7.66
CA ILE A 253 -12.53 -5.18 8.02
C ILE A 253 -12.43 -6.29 9.08
N GLU A 254 -13.33 -6.36 10.06
CA GLU A 254 -13.40 -7.48 11.01
C GLU A 254 -13.63 -8.83 10.31
N SER A 255 -14.49 -8.87 9.28
CA SER A 255 -14.66 -10.07 8.45
C SER A 255 -13.39 -10.44 7.69
N PHE A 256 -12.61 -9.46 7.20
CA PHE A 256 -11.28 -9.73 6.63
C PHE A 256 -10.36 -10.34 7.70
N LYS A 257 -10.27 -9.74 8.89
CA LYS A 257 -9.44 -10.24 10.00
C LYS A 257 -9.82 -11.65 10.46
N ALA A 258 -11.08 -12.05 10.26
CA ALA A 258 -11.57 -13.40 10.55
C ALA A 258 -11.37 -14.41 9.40
N THR A 259 -10.96 -13.95 8.21
CA THR A 259 -10.73 -14.79 7.04
C THR A 259 -9.26 -15.23 6.99
N ASP A 260 -9.01 -16.52 7.08
CA ASP A 260 -7.64 -17.08 7.17
C ASP A 260 -7.20 -17.89 5.93
N ASP A 261 -8.09 -18.09 4.96
CA ASP A 261 -7.88 -19.02 3.83
C ASP A 261 -7.87 -18.36 2.43
N LYS A 262 -8.17 -17.06 2.31
CA LYS A 262 -8.20 -16.34 1.02
C LYS A 262 -8.08 -14.81 1.18
N PRO A 263 -7.61 -14.07 0.16
CA PRO A 263 -7.63 -12.61 0.18
C PRO A 263 -9.06 -12.06 0.18
N THR A 264 -9.25 -10.82 0.66
CA THR A 264 -10.57 -10.16 0.75
C THR A 264 -10.66 -8.91 -0.12
N LEU A 265 -11.77 -8.78 -0.85
CA LEU A 265 -12.19 -7.54 -1.53
C LEU A 265 -13.40 -6.96 -0.79
N ILE A 266 -13.26 -5.74 -0.29
CA ILE A 266 -14.36 -4.94 0.25
C ILE A 266 -14.75 -3.93 -0.82
N VAL A 267 -15.90 -4.15 -1.46
CA VAL A 267 -16.52 -3.22 -2.41
C VAL A 267 -17.26 -2.16 -1.61
N VAL A 268 -16.78 -0.93 -1.63
CA VAL A 268 -17.38 0.19 -0.91
C VAL A 268 -18.06 1.12 -1.91
N HIS A 269 -19.38 1.22 -1.82
CA HIS A 269 -20.13 2.19 -2.59
C HIS A 269 -19.95 3.59 -1.98
N SER A 270 -19.45 4.52 -2.79
CA SER A 270 -19.17 5.89 -2.36
C SER A 270 -19.73 6.91 -3.36
N ILE A 271 -19.77 8.17 -2.93
CA ILE A 271 -20.14 9.29 -3.79
C ILE A 271 -18.91 10.18 -3.92
N ILE A 272 -18.29 10.19 -5.11
CA ILE A 272 -17.16 11.07 -5.41
C ILE A 272 -17.52 12.54 -5.16
N GLY A 273 -16.67 13.29 -4.46
CA GLY A 273 -16.94 14.69 -4.12
C GLY A 273 -18.10 14.89 -3.13
N TYR A 274 -18.41 13.86 -2.33
CA TYR A 274 -19.48 13.82 -1.33
C TYR A 274 -19.75 15.18 -0.65
N GLY A 275 -20.98 15.66 -0.66
CA GLY A 275 -21.38 16.92 0.00
C GLY A 275 -21.07 18.21 -0.78
N SER A 276 -20.43 18.13 -1.95
CA SER A 276 -20.30 19.27 -2.87
C SER A 276 -21.48 19.36 -3.86
N SER A 277 -21.57 20.50 -4.56
CA SER A 277 -22.53 20.75 -5.65
C SER A 277 -22.32 19.83 -6.87
N ILE A 278 -21.12 19.25 -7.01
CA ILE A 278 -20.71 18.40 -8.13
C ILE A 278 -20.57 16.92 -7.74
N ALA A 279 -21.06 16.54 -6.56
CA ALA A 279 -20.98 15.17 -6.04
C ALA A 279 -21.60 14.15 -7.02
N GLY A 280 -20.94 13.00 -7.16
CA GLY A 280 -21.39 11.92 -8.06
C GLY A 280 -21.16 12.20 -9.55
N THR A 281 -20.33 13.18 -9.90
CA THR A 281 -20.03 13.51 -11.31
C THR A 281 -18.53 13.49 -11.59
N ALA A 282 -18.14 13.27 -12.85
CA ALA A 282 -16.74 13.31 -13.30
C ALA A 282 -16.04 14.65 -13.01
N LYS A 283 -16.80 15.75 -12.87
CA LYS A 283 -16.23 17.05 -12.48
C LYS A 283 -15.55 17.01 -11.12
N ALA A 284 -16.00 16.15 -10.20
CA ALA A 284 -15.39 15.98 -8.89
C ALA A 284 -14.03 15.25 -8.94
N HIS A 285 -13.67 14.63 -10.06
CA HIS A 285 -12.43 13.86 -10.20
C HIS A 285 -11.19 14.76 -10.21
N GLY A 286 -11.06 15.64 -11.21
CA GLY A 286 -9.82 16.39 -11.48
C GLY A 286 -9.96 17.90 -11.66
N GLU A 287 -11.18 18.45 -11.69
CA GLU A 287 -11.35 19.90 -11.75
C GLU A 287 -11.27 20.50 -10.33
N ALA A 288 -10.44 21.53 -10.15
CA ALA A 288 -10.36 22.23 -8.88
C ALA A 288 -11.70 22.94 -8.61
N MET A 289 -12.34 22.60 -7.50
CA MET A 289 -13.51 23.31 -6.98
C MET A 289 -13.22 24.80 -6.87
N THR A 290 -14.20 25.64 -7.23
CA THR A 290 -14.09 27.08 -7.04
C THR A 290 -14.10 27.43 -5.54
N GLY A 291 -13.68 28.64 -5.19
CA GLY A 291 -13.76 29.11 -3.81
C GLY A 291 -15.19 29.05 -3.24
N ASP A 292 -16.20 29.35 -4.08
CA ASP A 292 -17.60 29.27 -3.70
C ASP A 292 -18.08 27.82 -3.52
N ASP A 293 -17.63 26.89 -4.36
CA ASP A 293 -17.92 25.45 -4.20
C ASP A 293 -17.36 24.92 -2.88
N ILE A 294 -16.13 25.32 -2.51
CA ILE A 294 -15.51 24.92 -1.24
C ILE A 294 -16.25 25.50 -0.04
N ARG A 295 -16.63 26.78 -0.10
CA ARG A 295 -17.43 27.42 0.96
C ARG A 295 -18.79 26.73 1.11
N GLY A 296 -19.46 26.42 0.00
CA GLY A 296 -20.73 25.69 -0.03
C GLY A 296 -20.60 24.27 0.53
N THR A 297 -19.51 23.57 0.19
CA THR A 297 -19.23 22.22 0.70
C THR A 297 -18.95 22.23 2.20
N LYS A 298 -18.14 23.19 2.69
CA LYS A 298 -17.90 23.41 4.12
C LYS A 298 -19.21 23.69 4.85
N LYS A 299 -20.08 24.53 4.30
CA LYS A 299 -21.42 24.77 4.85
C LYS A 299 -22.24 23.49 4.96
N ALA A 300 -22.23 22.65 3.92
CA ALA A 300 -22.95 21.37 3.91
C ALA A 300 -22.43 20.40 4.99
N TYR A 301 -21.15 20.48 5.34
CA TYR A 301 -20.55 19.74 6.45
C TYR A 301 -20.75 20.39 7.83
N GLY A 302 -21.36 21.58 7.92
CA GLY A 302 -21.40 22.35 9.17
C GLY A 302 -20.03 22.88 9.61
N TRP A 303 -19.09 23.00 8.66
CA TRP A 303 -17.74 23.53 8.83
C TRP A 303 -17.70 25.05 8.57
N PRO A 304 -16.79 25.83 9.18
CA PRO A 304 -16.76 27.27 8.99
C PRO A 304 -16.34 27.60 7.55
N GLU A 305 -17.24 28.23 6.81
CA GLU A 305 -17.12 28.45 5.35
C GLU A 305 -15.82 29.16 4.97
N ASP A 306 -15.41 30.16 5.77
CA ASP A 306 -14.26 31.02 5.48
C ASP A 306 -12.94 30.55 6.13
N SER A 307 -12.95 29.38 6.77
CA SER A 307 -11.72 28.79 7.32
C SER A 307 -10.92 28.09 6.23
N SER A 308 -9.58 28.10 6.32
CA SER A 308 -8.70 27.31 5.45
C SER A 308 -7.64 26.62 6.27
N PHE A 309 -7.34 25.36 5.93
CA PHE A 309 -6.40 24.51 6.64
C PHE A 309 -6.72 24.42 8.14
N LEU A 310 -8.01 24.41 8.48
CA LEU A 310 -8.48 24.31 9.85
C LEU A 310 -8.29 22.87 10.33
N VAL A 311 -7.55 22.73 11.43
CA VAL A 311 -7.48 21.49 12.20
C VAL A 311 -8.07 21.78 13.58
N PRO A 312 -9.29 21.29 13.89
CA PRO A 312 -9.92 21.55 15.17
C PRO A 312 -9.11 20.99 16.34
N ALA A 313 -9.13 21.69 17.47
CA ALA A 313 -8.48 21.21 18.69
C ALA A 313 -9.10 19.87 19.14
N GLY A 314 -8.27 18.90 19.53
CA GLY A 314 -8.71 17.57 19.94
C GLY A 314 -8.72 16.54 18.81
N VAL A 315 -8.76 16.96 17.53
CA VAL A 315 -8.76 16.02 16.40
C VAL A 315 -7.40 15.31 16.25
N PRO A 316 -6.26 16.02 16.24
CA PRO A 316 -4.95 15.35 16.22
C PRO A 316 -4.76 14.44 17.43
N GLU A 317 -5.11 14.90 18.64
CA GLU A 317 -4.95 14.12 19.86
C GLU A 317 -5.80 12.85 19.86
N HIS A 318 -7.03 12.93 19.34
CA HIS A 318 -7.93 11.79 19.16
C HIS A 318 -7.36 10.78 18.17
N PHE A 319 -6.94 11.25 16.98
CA PHE A 319 -6.50 10.37 15.90
C PHE A 319 -5.13 9.76 16.17
N GLU A 320 -4.14 10.57 16.57
CA GLU A 320 -2.83 10.09 17.03
C GLU A 320 -3.00 9.14 18.23
N GLY A 321 -3.84 9.52 19.21
CA GLY A 321 -4.09 8.71 20.40
C GLY A 321 -4.68 7.33 20.09
N ALA A 322 -5.61 7.24 19.13
CA ALA A 322 -6.20 5.97 18.69
C ALA A 322 -5.15 5.04 18.04
N ILE A 323 -4.26 5.59 17.21
CA ILE A 323 -3.23 4.82 16.52
C ILE A 323 -2.11 4.46 17.49
N ALA A 324 -1.50 5.44 18.15
CA ALA A 324 -0.39 5.25 19.08
C ALA A 324 -0.79 4.38 20.29
N GLY A 325 -2.04 4.52 20.77
CA GLY A 325 -2.58 3.73 21.87
C GLY A 325 -2.65 2.24 21.58
N ARG A 326 -2.81 1.84 20.31
CA ARG A 326 -2.69 0.44 19.86
C ARG A 326 -1.27 0.08 19.45
N GLY A 327 -0.65 0.92 18.63
CA GLY A 327 0.63 0.66 17.97
C GLY A 327 1.81 0.51 18.94
N LYS A 328 1.92 1.44 19.90
CA LYS A 328 3.06 1.47 20.84
C LYS A 328 3.15 0.20 21.69
N PRO A 329 2.06 -0.28 22.34
CA PRO A 329 2.09 -1.55 23.04
C PRO A 329 2.46 -2.74 22.14
N LEU A 330 1.88 -2.83 20.94
CA LEU A 330 2.14 -3.93 20.01
C LEU A 330 3.60 -3.94 19.54
N ARG A 331 4.18 -2.77 19.22
CA ARG A 331 5.60 -2.66 18.85
C ARG A 331 6.50 -3.02 20.04
N ALA A 332 6.18 -2.54 21.24
CA ALA A 332 6.96 -2.84 22.45
C ALA A 332 6.97 -4.34 22.77
N GLU A 333 5.82 -5.01 22.65
CA GLU A 333 5.71 -6.46 22.78
C GLU A 333 6.53 -7.18 21.71
N TRP A 334 6.44 -6.74 20.45
CA TRP A 334 7.20 -7.32 19.35
C TRP A 334 8.73 -7.18 19.54
N LEU A 335 9.20 -6.02 20.04
CA LEU A 335 10.62 -5.81 20.35
C LEU A 335 11.09 -6.73 21.48
N ALA A 336 10.32 -6.84 22.57
CA ALA A 336 10.64 -7.75 23.66
C ALA A 336 10.63 -9.22 23.21
N MET A 337 9.68 -9.61 22.35
CA MET A 337 9.66 -10.92 21.72
C MET A 337 10.91 -11.16 20.85
N ARG A 338 11.36 -10.17 20.08
CA ARG A 338 12.57 -10.27 19.26
C ARG A 338 13.85 -10.46 20.06
N GLU A 339 13.96 -9.82 21.22
CA GLU A 339 15.10 -10.03 22.11
C GLU A 339 15.16 -11.48 22.61
N ARG A 340 14.01 -12.05 23.00
CA ARG A 340 13.92 -13.48 23.36
C ARG A 340 14.19 -14.39 22.17
N TYR A 341 13.67 -14.05 20.99
CA TYR A 341 13.89 -14.78 19.75
C TYR A 341 15.37 -14.83 19.38
N ALA A 342 16.11 -13.73 19.55
CA ALA A 342 17.55 -13.70 19.27
C ALA A 342 18.38 -14.62 20.16
N GLN A 343 17.91 -14.90 21.38
CA GLN A 343 18.55 -15.87 22.28
C GLN A 343 18.19 -17.32 21.90
N ALA A 344 16.93 -17.56 21.50
CA ALA A 344 16.45 -18.88 21.13
C ALA A 344 16.93 -19.34 19.74
N GLU A 345 16.99 -18.41 18.78
CA GLU A 345 17.23 -18.65 17.36
C GLU A 345 18.33 -17.70 16.80
N PRO A 346 19.56 -17.74 17.35
CA PRO A 346 20.60 -16.74 17.07
C PRO A 346 21.01 -16.66 15.60
N ALA A 347 21.00 -17.79 14.88
CA ALA A 347 21.32 -17.81 13.45
C ALA A 347 20.27 -17.06 12.61
N LEU A 348 18.98 -17.30 12.88
CA LEU A 348 17.88 -16.65 12.17
C LEU A 348 17.74 -15.18 12.55
N ALA A 349 18.00 -14.83 13.81
CA ALA A 349 18.03 -13.44 14.24
C ALA A 349 19.13 -12.66 13.52
N LYS A 350 20.31 -13.25 13.32
CA LYS A 350 21.39 -12.65 12.51
C LYS A 350 20.98 -12.42 11.05
N GLU A 351 20.24 -13.36 10.46
CA GLU A 351 19.68 -13.15 9.10
C GLU A 351 18.69 -11.98 9.08
N LEU A 352 17.79 -11.89 10.07
CA LEU A 352 16.83 -10.78 10.18
C LEU A 352 17.53 -9.42 10.35
N GLU A 353 18.60 -9.36 11.15
CA GLU A 353 19.41 -8.15 11.26
C GLU A 353 20.01 -7.72 9.92
N ALA A 354 20.49 -8.68 9.11
CA ALA A 354 21.00 -8.38 7.77
C ALA A 354 19.88 -7.91 6.82
N ILE A 355 18.71 -8.55 6.86
CA ILE A 355 17.52 -8.17 6.06
C ILE A 355 17.09 -6.75 6.38
N PHE A 356 16.88 -6.41 7.65
CA PHE A 356 16.41 -5.08 8.04
C PHE A 356 17.46 -3.99 7.82
N ALA A 357 18.74 -4.35 7.77
CA ALA A 357 19.83 -3.44 7.41
C ALA A 357 20.11 -3.41 5.90
N ASP A 358 19.28 -4.06 5.07
CA ASP A 358 19.50 -4.23 3.62
C ASP A 358 20.91 -4.72 3.26
N ARG A 359 21.51 -5.56 4.10
CA ARG A 359 22.89 -6.05 3.97
C ARG A 359 22.91 -7.48 3.43
N LEU A 360 23.82 -7.78 2.51
CA LEU A 360 24.06 -9.16 2.07
C LEU A 360 24.92 -9.92 3.11
N PRO A 361 24.75 -11.24 3.27
CA PRO A 361 25.64 -12.05 4.10
C PRO A 361 27.09 -11.97 3.63
N ASP A 362 28.04 -12.04 4.56
CA ASP A 362 29.46 -12.13 4.22
C ASP A 362 29.71 -13.38 3.36
N GLY A 363 30.44 -13.23 2.25
CA GLY A 363 30.76 -14.33 1.33
C GLY A 363 29.57 -14.87 0.53
N TRP A 364 28.47 -14.11 0.41
CA TRP A 364 27.30 -14.51 -0.38
C TRP A 364 27.63 -14.92 -1.84
N ASP A 365 28.69 -14.33 -2.40
CA ASP A 365 29.18 -14.49 -3.77
C ASP A 365 30.37 -15.46 -3.90
N ALA A 366 30.89 -16.01 -2.79
CA ALA A 366 32.12 -16.81 -2.80
C ALA A 366 32.05 -18.09 -3.65
N ALA A 367 30.84 -18.60 -3.90
CA ALA A 367 30.60 -19.80 -4.70
C ALA A 367 30.39 -19.52 -6.20
N ILE A 368 30.39 -18.24 -6.63
CA ILE A 368 30.20 -17.89 -8.04
C ILE A 368 31.30 -18.55 -8.88
N PRO A 369 30.93 -19.37 -9.88
CA PRO A 369 31.91 -20.09 -10.70
C PRO A 369 32.64 -19.12 -11.63
N THR A 370 33.89 -19.46 -11.96
CA THR A 370 34.58 -18.85 -13.09
C THR A 370 34.21 -19.57 -14.38
N PHE A 371 34.10 -18.81 -15.46
CA PHE A 371 33.80 -19.34 -16.79
C PHE A 371 35.04 -19.13 -17.68
N PRO A 372 35.83 -20.18 -17.95
CA PRO A 372 36.99 -20.07 -18.84
C PRO A 372 36.60 -19.61 -20.24
N ALA A 373 37.52 -18.91 -20.91
CA ALA A 373 37.33 -18.54 -22.31
C ALA A 373 37.23 -19.80 -23.18
N ASP A 374 36.17 -19.87 -23.99
CA ASP A 374 35.86 -20.99 -24.87
C ASP A 374 35.26 -20.43 -26.17
N GLU A 375 35.71 -20.92 -27.33
CA GLU A 375 35.26 -20.44 -28.66
C GLU A 375 33.76 -20.65 -28.91
N LYS A 376 33.19 -21.73 -28.37
CA LYS A 376 31.74 -21.99 -28.40
C LYS A 376 31.02 -21.19 -27.30
N GLY A 377 31.69 -20.99 -26.18
CA GLY A 377 31.18 -20.24 -25.03
C GLY A 377 29.97 -20.89 -24.36
N ILE A 378 29.39 -20.17 -23.40
CA ILE A 378 28.15 -20.52 -22.71
C ILE A 378 27.12 -19.42 -22.98
N ALA A 379 25.85 -19.78 -23.20
CA ALA A 379 24.81 -18.78 -23.29
C ALA A 379 24.69 -18.05 -21.94
N THR A 380 24.58 -16.72 -21.96
CA THR A 380 24.57 -15.90 -20.74
C THR A 380 23.42 -16.25 -19.79
N ARG A 381 22.28 -16.74 -20.30
CA ARG A 381 21.20 -17.30 -19.47
C ARG A 381 21.61 -18.56 -18.70
N ASP A 382 22.38 -19.46 -19.32
CA ASP A 382 22.85 -20.69 -18.68
C ASP A 382 23.93 -20.36 -17.65
N ALA A 383 24.79 -19.37 -17.95
CA ALA A 383 25.72 -18.81 -16.96
C ALA A 383 24.97 -18.15 -15.81
N GLY A 384 23.92 -17.36 -16.09
CA GLY A 384 23.07 -16.70 -15.09
C GLY A 384 22.38 -17.70 -14.16
N GLY A 385 21.86 -18.81 -14.69
CA GLY A 385 21.29 -19.88 -13.88
C GLY A 385 22.32 -20.58 -12.97
N LYS A 386 23.55 -20.77 -13.45
CA LYS A 386 24.66 -21.29 -12.63
C LYS A 386 25.05 -20.31 -11.51
N VAL A 387 25.10 -19.00 -11.82
CA VAL A 387 25.38 -17.95 -10.83
C VAL A 387 24.27 -17.86 -9.79
N LEU A 388 23.01 -17.88 -10.21
CA LEU A 388 21.84 -17.89 -9.32
C LEU A 388 21.91 -19.05 -8.31
N ASN A 389 22.16 -20.27 -8.79
CA ASN A 389 22.25 -21.45 -7.94
C ASN A 389 23.51 -21.49 -7.06
N ALA A 390 24.58 -20.80 -7.46
CA ALA A 390 25.75 -20.62 -6.61
C ALA A 390 25.49 -19.65 -5.44
N ILE A 391 24.73 -18.57 -5.68
CA ILE A 391 24.41 -17.55 -4.68
C ILE A 391 23.30 -18.01 -3.71
N ALA A 392 22.28 -18.70 -4.23
CA ALA A 392 21.05 -18.98 -3.48
C ALA A 392 21.25 -19.71 -2.13
N PRO A 393 22.22 -20.62 -1.93
CA PRO A 393 22.48 -21.21 -0.61
C PRO A 393 22.97 -20.20 0.43
N ASN A 394 23.70 -19.16 0.00
CA ASN A 394 24.30 -18.15 0.88
C ASN A 394 23.47 -16.87 1.00
N LEU A 395 22.37 -16.75 0.24
CA LEU A 395 21.43 -15.63 0.32
C LEU A 395 20.00 -16.18 0.47
N PRO A 396 19.58 -16.60 1.68
CA PRO A 396 18.33 -17.34 1.86
C PRO A 396 17.06 -16.57 1.46
N TRP A 397 17.07 -15.23 1.59
CA TRP A 397 15.97 -14.35 1.20
C TRP A 397 16.06 -13.85 -0.26
N LEU A 398 16.83 -14.54 -1.09
CA LEU A 398 16.70 -14.48 -2.55
C LEU A 398 15.48 -15.30 -2.97
N VAL A 399 14.42 -14.61 -3.37
CA VAL A 399 13.11 -15.21 -3.70
C VAL A 399 12.64 -14.65 -5.03
N GLY A 400 12.21 -15.49 -5.96
CA GLY A 400 11.81 -14.99 -7.25
C GLY A 400 11.39 -16.09 -8.20
N GLY A 401 11.27 -15.75 -9.47
CA GLY A 401 10.78 -16.71 -10.44
C GLY A 401 10.67 -16.16 -11.85
N SER A 402 9.71 -16.69 -12.60
CA SER A 402 9.49 -16.33 -14.00
C SER A 402 8.01 -16.27 -14.34
N ALA A 403 7.67 -15.51 -15.38
CA ALA A 403 6.35 -15.55 -15.98
C ALA A 403 6.21 -16.75 -16.94
N ASP A 404 6.15 -17.95 -16.35
CA ASP A 404 6.03 -19.25 -17.02
C ASP A 404 7.21 -19.65 -17.93
N LEU A 405 8.40 -19.09 -17.71
CA LEU A 405 9.58 -19.33 -18.53
C LEU A 405 10.80 -19.91 -17.78
N ALA A 406 10.68 -20.37 -16.54
CA ALA A 406 11.82 -20.81 -15.73
C ALA A 406 12.77 -21.81 -16.43
N PRO A 407 12.29 -22.82 -17.18
CA PRO A 407 13.17 -23.73 -17.93
C PRO A 407 13.95 -23.04 -19.06
N SER A 408 13.40 -21.95 -19.61
CA SER A 408 13.95 -21.17 -20.72
C SER A 408 14.87 -20.04 -20.26
N THR A 409 14.52 -19.37 -19.16
CA THR A 409 15.30 -18.28 -18.53
C THR A 409 16.38 -18.81 -17.60
N LYS A 410 16.31 -20.09 -17.21
CA LYS A 410 17.26 -20.77 -16.29
C LYS A 410 17.26 -20.17 -14.89
N THR A 411 16.10 -19.76 -14.41
CA THR A 411 15.95 -19.04 -13.13
C THR A 411 15.31 -19.84 -12.01
N LEU A 412 15.31 -21.17 -12.13
CA LEU A 412 14.92 -22.07 -11.05
C LEU A 412 16.07 -22.16 -10.03
N ILE A 413 15.76 -21.94 -8.75
CA ILE A 413 16.64 -22.27 -7.64
C ILE A 413 16.43 -23.74 -7.28
N GLU A 414 17.44 -24.56 -7.53
CA GLU A 414 17.43 -25.99 -7.28
C GLU A 414 17.24 -26.30 -5.79
N GLY A 415 16.38 -27.27 -5.48
CA GLY A 415 16.10 -27.71 -4.11
C GLY A 415 15.34 -26.71 -3.22
N ALA A 416 15.02 -25.51 -3.69
CA ALA A 416 14.39 -24.47 -2.87
C ALA A 416 12.86 -24.52 -2.79
N GLY A 417 12.22 -25.50 -3.42
CA GLY A 417 10.76 -25.65 -3.46
C GLY A 417 10.04 -24.51 -4.20
N SER A 418 8.73 -24.68 -4.38
CA SER A 418 7.86 -23.66 -4.98
C SER A 418 7.09 -22.90 -3.92
N PHE A 419 7.00 -21.58 -4.04
CA PHE A 419 6.09 -20.78 -3.23
C PHE A 419 4.65 -21.03 -3.69
N GLN A 420 3.84 -21.63 -2.83
CA GLN A 420 2.46 -22.02 -3.10
C GLN A 420 1.63 -21.88 -1.83
N ALA A 421 0.30 -21.86 -1.94
CA ALA A 421 -0.59 -21.81 -0.77
C ALA A 421 -0.34 -22.93 0.26
N SER A 422 0.10 -24.10 -0.19
CA SER A 422 0.46 -25.23 0.68
C SER A 422 1.91 -25.19 1.19
N ASN A 423 2.73 -24.25 0.73
CA ASN A 423 4.13 -24.09 1.12
C ASN A 423 4.64 -22.67 0.83
N TYR A 424 4.46 -21.77 1.80
CA TYR A 424 4.96 -20.40 1.72
C TYR A 424 6.48 -20.27 1.95
N ALA A 425 7.18 -21.33 2.36
CA ALA A 425 8.63 -21.30 2.54
C ALA A 425 9.42 -21.46 1.23
N GLY A 426 8.75 -21.87 0.14
CA GLY A 426 9.39 -22.06 -1.17
C GLY A 426 9.96 -20.74 -1.73
N ARG A 427 11.06 -20.83 -2.50
CA ARG A 427 11.72 -19.64 -3.08
C ARG A 427 11.51 -19.45 -4.58
N ASN A 428 10.90 -20.43 -5.25
CA ASN A 428 10.54 -20.34 -6.66
C ASN A 428 9.08 -19.91 -6.81
N LEU A 429 8.84 -18.69 -7.26
CA LEU A 429 7.53 -18.16 -7.60
C LEU A 429 7.13 -18.54 -9.04
N HIS A 430 5.89 -19.00 -9.18
CA HIS A 430 5.28 -19.28 -10.48
C HIS A 430 4.26 -18.19 -10.78
N PHE A 431 4.70 -17.13 -11.46
CA PHE A 431 3.84 -15.98 -11.75
C PHE A 431 2.74 -16.31 -12.78
N GLY A 432 2.90 -17.37 -13.56
CA GLY A 432 2.09 -17.63 -14.76
C GLY A 432 2.44 -16.63 -15.88
N VAL A 433 1.67 -16.59 -16.95
CA VAL A 433 1.88 -15.64 -18.07
C VAL A 433 1.34 -14.26 -17.68
N ARG A 434 2.06 -13.59 -16.78
CA ARG A 434 1.65 -12.36 -16.09
C ARG A 434 2.83 -11.42 -15.90
N GLU A 435 3.44 -10.98 -16.99
CA GLU A 435 4.66 -10.18 -16.98
C GLU A 435 4.51 -8.87 -16.21
N HIS A 436 3.37 -8.19 -16.38
CA HIS A 436 3.15 -6.88 -15.77
C HIS A 436 3.00 -7.03 -14.26
N ALA A 437 2.14 -7.94 -13.81
CA ALA A 437 1.97 -8.22 -12.39
C ALA A 437 3.25 -8.80 -11.77
N MET A 438 4.02 -9.63 -12.49
CA MET A 438 5.32 -10.11 -12.00
C MET A 438 6.25 -8.94 -11.64
N GLY A 439 6.33 -7.91 -12.49
CA GLY A 439 7.11 -6.71 -12.20
C GLY A 439 6.60 -5.97 -10.95
N SER A 440 5.29 -5.71 -10.88
CA SER A 440 4.67 -5.02 -9.73
C SER A 440 4.82 -5.80 -8.42
N VAL A 441 4.67 -7.12 -8.46
CA VAL A 441 4.80 -8.02 -7.30
C VAL A 441 6.24 -8.04 -6.81
N VAL A 442 7.23 -8.15 -7.71
CA VAL A 442 8.65 -8.11 -7.33
C VAL A 442 9.03 -6.78 -6.69
N ASN A 443 8.45 -5.65 -7.12
CA ASN A 443 8.60 -4.36 -6.44
C ASN A 443 8.05 -4.41 -5.00
N GLY A 444 6.84 -4.95 -4.80
CA GLY A 444 6.24 -5.10 -3.47
C GLY A 444 7.06 -5.99 -2.53
N MET A 445 7.65 -7.06 -3.06
CA MET A 445 8.56 -7.93 -2.31
C MET A 445 9.85 -7.21 -1.91
N ALA A 446 10.42 -6.41 -2.82
CA ALA A 446 11.64 -5.63 -2.56
C ALA A 446 11.39 -4.55 -1.50
N LEU A 447 10.24 -3.88 -1.56
CA LEU A 447 9.79 -2.91 -0.54
C LEU A 447 9.58 -3.57 0.84
N SER A 448 9.48 -4.90 0.88
CA SER A 448 9.37 -5.71 2.09
C SER A 448 10.67 -6.46 2.43
N HIS A 449 11.82 -5.91 2.02
CA HIS A 449 13.18 -6.39 2.29
C HIS A 449 13.59 -7.75 1.71
N LEU A 450 12.77 -8.38 0.87
CA LEU A 450 13.22 -9.56 0.12
C LEU A 450 14.19 -9.14 -0.98
N ARG A 451 15.17 -9.99 -1.27
CA ARG A 451 15.98 -9.88 -2.49
C ARG A 451 15.20 -10.56 -3.60
N SER A 452 14.31 -9.80 -4.23
CA SER A 452 13.40 -10.32 -5.24
C SER A 452 14.03 -10.34 -6.63
N TYR A 453 13.65 -11.31 -7.45
CA TYR A 453 13.98 -11.32 -8.88
C TYR A 453 12.82 -11.83 -9.72
N SER A 454 12.78 -11.37 -10.98
CA SER A 454 11.84 -11.80 -12.01
C SER A 454 12.60 -12.16 -13.28
N ALA A 455 12.04 -13.04 -14.09
CA ALA A 455 12.65 -13.45 -15.35
C ALA A 455 11.59 -13.67 -16.43
N GLN A 456 11.88 -13.15 -17.62
CA GLN A 456 11.09 -13.39 -18.83
C GLN A 456 11.98 -13.26 -20.07
N SER A 457 11.41 -13.57 -21.25
CA SER A 457 12.01 -13.20 -22.53
C SER A 457 12.20 -11.68 -22.62
N ALA A 458 13.34 -11.24 -23.16
CA ALA A 458 13.65 -9.80 -23.28
C ALA A 458 12.61 -9.03 -24.12
N ARG A 459 11.98 -9.68 -25.11
CA ARG A 459 10.91 -9.08 -25.91
C ARG A 459 9.61 -8.87 -25.13
N SER A 460 9.36 -9.71 -24.13
CA SER A 460 8.18 -9.59 -23.28
C SER A 460 8.39 -8.55 -22.16
N CYS A 461 9.61 -8.02 -21.97
CA CYS A 461 9.84 -6.95 -21.00
C CYS A 461 9.00 -5.70 -21.31
N ASP A 462 8.59 -5.49 -22.56
CA ASP A 462 7.68 -4.41 -22.96
C ASP A 462 6.35 -4.48 -22.20
N PHE A 463 5.84 -5.69 -21.87
CA PHE A 463 4.64 -5.87 -21.05
C PHE A 463 4.86 -5.53 -19.57
N GLY A 464 6.10 -5.53 -19.10
CA GLY A 464 6.45 -5.12 -17.73
C GLY A 464 6.77 -3.64 -17.60
N GLN A 465 6.84 -2.89 -18.71
CA GLN A 465 7.12 -1.46 -18.68
C GLN A 465 5.87 -0.68 -18.31
N VAL A 466 6.05 0.27 -17.40
CA VAL A 466 5.07 1.33 -17.14
C VAL A 466 5.57 2.55 -17.90
N GLU A 467 4.98 2.83 -19.06
CA GLU A 467 5.16 4.14 -19.67
C GLU A 467 4.23 5.13 -18.96
N GLU A 468 4.77 5.92 -18.04
CA GLU A 468 4.11 7.14 -17.56
C GLU A 468 4.21 8.21 -18.65
N ARG A 469 3.58 7.96 -19.80
CA ARG A 469 3.25 9.01 -20.76
C ARG A 469 1.82 9.42 -20.46
N THR A 470 1.63 10.70 -20.12
CA THR A 470 0.32 11.38 -19.98
C THR A 470 -0.52 11.09 -18.71
N LEU A 471 -0.11 11.64 -17.55
CA LEU A 471 -1.03 12.10 -16.49
C LEU A 471 -0.53 13.41 -15.85
N ASN A 472 -0.13 14.39 -16.68
CA ASN A 472 -0.09 15.78 -16.25
C ASN A 472 -1.45 16.40 -16.63
N ALA A 473 -2.40 16.30 -15.71
CA ALA A 473 -3.59 17.17 -15.67
C ALA A 473 -3.49 18.08 -14.44
#